data_AF-A0A938BNB8-F1
#
_entry.id   AF-A0A938BNB8-F1
#
_cell.length_a   1.000
_cell.length_b   1.000
_cell.length_c   1.000
_cell.angle_alpha   90.00
_cell.angle_beta   90.00
_cell.angle_gamma   90.00
#
_symmetry.space_group_name_H-M   'P 1'
#
loop_
_entity.id
_entity.type
_entity.pdbx_description
1 polymer ?
#
loop_
_entity_poly.entity_id
_entity_poly.type
_entity_poly.pdbx_seq_one_letter_code
_entity_poly.pdbx_strand_id
1 'polypeptide(L)'
;VLRSYSPIVTVAGGTVVTAGVGKRRRFRGEDIEALRQAEKGTPEERVRAVLARRAELGAERELLARESGCTASEVGAALEALTAAGEALAVSKRLLVSREAFADAGAALAGAVADYQGREPLSWGLQKSELKKKVEGRIHEDLVEAWVQREAEAGRLFPRGDRLRGGEDKLHLKPEHEAQRAAMLAAIREAHFAGRTQREVLGAVAAAMPKAGGKETEALLLLLADAGEITRVPPDLYFASEILGELVRRVQGFFAAERELGVGHLKELLGVSRKQAVPLLEYLDQQRVTLRRGDVRLPGPKLGSGA
;
A
#
# COMPACT_ATOMS: atom_id res chain seq x y z
N VAL A 1 25.82 -5.94 43.32
CA VAL A 1 26.66 -5.56 44.49
C VAL A 1 27.56 -4.42 44.07
N LEU A 2 27.57 -3.33 44.83
CA LEU A 2 28.44 -2.17 44.63
C LEU A 2 29.68 -2.31 45.53
N ARG A 3 30.87 -2.19 44.94
CA ARG A 3 32.16 -2.33 45.64
C ARG A 3 33.04 -1.12 45.37
N SER A 4 33.88 -0.75 46.33
CA SER A 4 34.93 0.24 46.11
C SER A 4 36.00 -0.31 45.17
N TYR A 5 36.54 0.55 44.31
CA TYR A 5 37.56 0.15 43.33
C TYR A 5 38.87 -0.29 44.00
N SER A 6 39.30 0.43 45.04
CA SER A 6 40.40 0.02 45.91
C SER A 6 40.33 0.76 47.25
N PRO A 7 40.50 0.08 48.40
CA PRO A 7 40.54 -1.39 48.54
C PRO A 7 39.22 -2.02 48.10
N ILE A 8 39.20 -3.30 47.72
CA ILE A 8 37.96 -4.02 47.35
C ILE A 8 37.16 -4.27 48.62
N VAL A 9 36.18 -3.41 48.88
CA VAL A 9 35.26 -3.51 50.01
C VAL A 9 33.84 -3.43 49.46
N THR A 10 32.94 -4.26 50.00
CA THR A 10 31.52 -4.18 49.64
C THR A 10 30.92 -2.94 50.27
N VAL A 11 30.42 -2.04 49.42
CA VAL A 11 29.83 -0.76 49.84
C VAL A 11 28.32 -0.91 50.04
N ALA A 12 27.64 -1.56 49.09
CA ALA A 12 26.19 -1.73 49.14
C ALA A 12 25.67 -2.90 48.28
N GLY A 13 24.45 -3.35 48.58
CA GLY A 13 23.62 -4.13 47.66
C GLY A 13 22.87 -3.23 46.68
N GLY A 14 22.28 -3.81 45.64
CA GLY A 14 21.44 -3.08 44.70
C GLY A 14 20.72 -4.01 43.75
N THR A 15 19.52 -3.61 43.35
CA THR A 15 18.66 -4.32 42.40
C THR A 15 18.49 -3.46 41.15
N VAL A 16 18.53 -4.08 39.97
CA VAL A 16 18.29 -3.38 38.71
C VAL A 16 16.79 -3.20 38.55
N VAL A 17 16.30 -1.97 38.68
CA VAL A 17 14.88 -1.62 38.53
C VAL A 17 14.46 -1.56 37.06
N THR A 18 15.34 -1.08 36.18
CA THR A 18 15.06 -0.95 34.74
C THR A 18 16.37 -0.97 33.96
N ALA A 19 16.37 -1.62 32.80
CA ALA A 19 17.50 -1.69 31.89
C ALA A 19 17.18 -0.96 30.56
N GLY A 20 18.18 -0.33 29.96
CA GLY A 20 18.07 0.20 28.58
C GLY A 20 17.32 1.53 28.42
N VAL A 21 17.13 2.32 29.47
CA VAL A 21 16.46 3.64 29.35
C VAL A 21 17.39 4.75 28.85
N GLY A 22 16.84 5.65 28.05
CA GLY A 22 17.49 6.89 27.61
C GLY A 22 17.82 7.85 28.77
N LYS A 23 18.44 8.99 28.45
CA LYS A 23 18.83 10.00 29.46
C LYS A 23 17.62 10.49 30.25
N ARG A 24 17.65 10.28 31.57
CA ARG A 24 16.66 10.81 32.53
C ARG A 24 17.16 12.10 33.16
N ARG A 25 16.25 12.98 33.57
CA ARG A 25 16.62 14.25 34.22
C ARG A 25 16.43 14.12 35.73
N ARG A 26 17.43 14.57 36.50
CA ARG A 26 17.36 14.52 37.97
C ARG A 26 16.15 15.33 38.46
N PHE A 27 15.37 14.74 39.38
CA PHE A 27 14.17 15.34 40.00
C PHE A 27 12.97 15.58 39.08
N ARG A 28 12.91 14.97 37.89
CA ARG A 28 11.68 14.98 37.09
C ARG A 28 10.67 14.00 37.69
N GLY A 29 9.48 14.50 38.05
CA GLY A 29 8.43 13.69 38.69
C GLY A 29 8.04 12.44 37.90
N GLU A 30 7.86 12.58 36.58
CA GLU A 30 7.55 11.47 35.66
C GLU A 30 8.63 10.38 35.68
N ASP A 31 9.92 10.76 35.70
CA ASP A 31 11.02 9.80 35.72
C ASP A 31 11.07 9.02 37.04
N ILE A 32 10.75 9.68 38.16
CA ILE A 32 10.70 9.07 39.49
C ILE A 32 9.52 8.11 39.58
N GLU A 33 8.35 8.52 39.10
CA GLU A 33 7.15 7.69 39.16
C GLU A 33 7.28 6.44 38.27
N ALA A 34 7.86 6.60 37.08
CA ALA A 34 8.20 5.48 36.21
C ALA A 34 9.20 4.50 36.86
N LEU A 35 10.15 4.98 37.69
CA LEU A 35 11.05 4.09 38.44
C LEU A 35 10.33 3.38 39.59
N ARG A 36 9.43 4.06 40.30
CA ARG A 36 8.63 3.45 41.37
C ARG A 36 7.73 2.34 40.84
N GLN A 37 7.07 2.59 39.71
CA GLN A 37 6.26 1.57 39.04
C GLN A 37 7.12 0.39 38.55
N ALA A 38 8.31 0.65 38.03
CA ALA A 38 9.23 -0.43 37.64
C ALA A 38 9.75 -1.26 38.84
N GLU A 39 9.92 -0.62 40.01
CA GLU A 39 10.44 -1.27 41.23
C GLU A 39 9.37 -2.07 41.97
N LYS A 40 8.15 -1.53 42.10
CA LYS A 40 7.09 -2.09 42.96
C LYS A 40 5.85 -2.55 42.20
N GLY A 41 5.77 -2.27 40.90
CA GLY A 41 4.62 -2.62 40.08
C GLY A 41 4.52 -4.12 39.85
N THR A 42 3.28 -4.59 39.71
CA THR A 42 2.95 -5.92 39.21
C THR A 42 3.54 -6.14 37.81
N PRO A 43 3.75 -7.40 37.37
CA PRO A 43 4.18 -7.68 36.01
C PRO A 43 3.31 -6.99 34.94
N GLU A 44 2.00 -6.94 35.14
CA GLU A 44 1.04 -6.22 34.28
C GLU A 44 1.34 -4.72 34.19
N GLU A 45 1.52 -4.04 35.33
CA GLU A 45 1.85 -2.61 35.36
C GLU A 45 3.18 -2.30 34.69
N ARG A 46 4.20 -3.15 34.90
CA ARG A 46 5.52 -2.97 34.29
C ARG A 46 5.47 -3.18 32.78
N VAL A 47 4.76 -4.20 32.30
CA VAL A 47 4.57 -4.45 30.86
C VAL A 47 3.77 -3.33 30.22
N ARG A 48 2.69 -2.87 30.85
CA ARG A 48 1.88 -1.72 30.41
C ARG A 48 2.74 -0.46 30.29
N ALA A 49 3.58 -0.17 31.28
CA ALA A 49 4.46 0.99 31.28
C ALA A 49 5.48 0.94 30.11
N VAL A 50 6.01 -0.24 29.79
CA VAL A 50 6.90 -0.40 28.63
C VAL A 50 6.14 -0.15 27.32
N LEU A 51 4.94 -0.72 27.15
CA LEU A 51 4.10 -0.49 25.98
C LEU A 51 3.76 1.00 25.80
N ALA A 52 3.33 1.67 26.87
CA ALA A 52 3.01 3.10 26.85
C ALA A 52 4.22 3.96 26.46
N ARG A 53 5.42 3.64 26.97
CA ARG A 53 6.65 4.36 26.61
C ARG A 53 7.06 4.16 25.15
N ARG A 54 6.80 2.97 24.61
CA ARG A 54 7.15 2.60 23.23
C ARG A 54 6.16 3.16 22.21
N ALA A 55 4.94 3.48 22.63
CA ALA A 55 3.90 4.09 21.82
C ALA A 55 3.71 3.37 20.47
N GLU A 56 3.70 4.10 19.36
CA GLU A 56 3.40 3.59 18.00
C GLU A 56 4.51 2.71 17.41
N LEU A 57 5.68 2.64 18.06
CA LEU A 57 6.74 1.69 17.70
C LEU A 57 6.47 0.28 18.22
N GLY A 58 5.58 0.15 19.21
CA GLY A 58 5.26 -1.10 19.88
C GLY A 58 6.47 -1.83 20.46
N ALA A 59 6.24 -3.06 20.87
CA ALA A 59 7.26 -3.92 21.44
C ALA A 59 7.04 -5.39 21.11
N GLU A 60 8.14 -6.11 20.93
CA GLU A 60 8.14 -7.57 20.90
C GLU A 60 8.23 -8.14 22.32
N ARG A 61 7.79 -9.40 22.50
CA ARG A 61 7.77 -10.07 23.81
C ARG A 61 9.14 -10.10 24.49
N GLU A 62 10.22 -10.30 23.73
CA GLU A 62 11.58 -10.30 24.26
C GLU A 62 12.01 -8.91 24.76
N LEU A 63 11.66 -7.86 24.01
CA LEU A 63 11.92 -6.48 24.41
C LEU A 63 11.11 -6.12 25.66
N LEU A 64 9.84 -6.55 25.73
CA LEU A 64 9.00 -6.39 26.91
C LEU A 64 9.62 -7.07 28.12
N ALA A 65 10.06 -8.32 28.01
CA ALA A 65 10.73 -9.02 29.10
C ALA A 65 11.99 -8.27 29.58
N ARG A 66 12.84 -7.86 28.64
CA ARG A 66 14.09 -7.14 28.94
C ARG A 66 13.87 -5.78 29.61
N GLU A 67 12.91 -4.99 29.14
CA GLU A 67 12.70 -3.63 29.62
C GLU A 67 11.80 -3.55 30.86
N SER A 68 10.89 -4.51 31.04
CA SER A 68 10.03 -4.62 32.23
C SER A 68 10.71 -5.37 33.39
N GLY A 69 11.80 -6.10 33.12
CA GLY A 69 12.45 -6.97 34.10
C GLY A 69 11.64 -8.22 34.46
N CYS A 70 10.62 -8.55 33.66
CA CYS A 70 9.78 -9.74 33.84
C CYS A 70 10.35 -10.94 33.08
N THR A 71 10.05 -12.14 33.57
CA THR A 71 10.28 -13.39 32.84
C THR A 71 9.33 -13.53 31.65
N ALA A 72 9.67 -14.41 30.69
CA ALA A 72 8.80 -14.67 29.54
C ALA A 72 7.39 -15.15 29.93
N SER A 73 7.28 -15.94 31.01
CA SER A 73 6.00 -16.43 31.53
C SER A 73 5.15 -15.28 32.11
N GLU A 74 5.77 -14.39 32.89
CA GLU A 74 5.10 -13.22 33.45
C GLU A 74 4.64 -12.25 32.36
N VAL A 75 5.46 -12.02 31.33
CA VAL A 75 5.06 -11.22 30.16
C VAL A 75 3.89 -11.87 29.42
N GLY A 76 3.90 -13.20 29.28
CA GLY A 76 2.79 -13.95 28.68
C GLY A 76 1.47 -13.70 29.40
N ALA A 77 1.44 -13.95 30.71
CA ALA A 77 0.26 -13.75 31.54
C ALA A 77 -0.19 -12.28 31.57
N ALA A 78 0.75 -11.34 31.68
CA ALA A 78 0.45 -9.91 31.67
C ALA A 78 -0.19 -9.47 30.34
N LEU A 79 0.32 -9.92 29.20
CA LEU A 79 -0.25 -9.57 27.90
C LEU A 79 -1.63 -10.18 27.68
N GLU A 80 -1.87 -11.40 28.19
CA GLU A 80 -3.20 -12.00 28.17
C GLU A 80 -4.20 -11.17 28.98
N ALA A 81 -3.84 -10.78 30.21
CA ALA A 81 -4.67 -9.92 31.05
C ALA A 81 -4.94 -8.56 30.41
N LEU A 82 -3.89 -7.89 29.89
CA LEU A 82 -4.01 -6.59 29.22
C LEU A 82 -4.85 -6.68 27.94
N THR A 83 -4.73 -7.76 27.17
CA THR A 83 -5.53 -7.96 25.95
C THR A 83 -7.00 -8.26 26.31
N ALA A 84 -7.24 -9.04 27.37
CA ALA A 84 -8.59 -9.31 27.87
C ALA A 84 -9.29 -8.05 28.42
N ALA A 85 -8.54 -7.18 29.10
CA ALA A 85 -9.00 -5.84 29.50
C ALA A 85 -9.13 -4.87 28.31
N GLY A 86 -8.62 -5.25 27.14
CA GLY A 86 -8.61 -4.44 25.93
C GLY A 86 -7.56 -3.34 25.93
N GLU A 87 -6.65 -3.26 26.88
CA GLU A 87 -5.63 -2.21 27.00
C GLU A 87 -4.43 -2.43 26.05
N ALA A 88 -4.19 -3.67 25.64
CA ALA A 88 -3.16 -4.04 24.67
C ALA A 88 -3.75 -4.73 23.44
N LEU A 89 -3.06 -4.60 22.30
CA LEU A 89 -3.43 -5.19 21.02
C LEU A 89 -2.21 -5.89 20.43
N ALA A 90 -2.39 -7.16 20.04
CA ALA A 90 -1.44 -7.85 19.18
C ALA A 90 -1.75 -7.46 17.72
N VAL A 91 -0.91 -6.62 17.12
CA VAL A 91 -1.07 -6.18 15.72
C VAL A 91 -0.41 -7.14 14.73
N SER A 92 0.55 -7.93 15.19
CA SER A 92 1.09 -9.08 14.46
C SER A 92 1.48 -10.19 15.42
N LYS A 93 2.06 -11.29 14.90
CA LYS A 93 2.62 -12.37 15.74
C LYS A 93 3.75 -11.88 16.65
N ARG A 94 4.41 -10.78 16.28
CA ARG A 94 5.61 -10.26 16.97
C ARG A 94 5.35 -8.94 17.67
N LEU A 95 4.54 -8.07 17.08
CA LEU A 95 4.35 -6.71 17.57
C LEU A 95 3.11 -6.57 18.46
N LEU A 96 3.31 -6.03 19.64
CA LEU A 96 2.26 -5.62 20.57
C LEU A 96 2.31 -4.11 20.80
N VAL A 97 1.14 -3.50 20.92
CA VAL A 97 0.96 -2.05 21.13
C VAL A 97 -0.12 -1.82 22.19
N SER A 98 -0.12 -0.66 22.86
CA SER A 98 -1.28 -0.27 23.66
C SER A 98 -2.45 0.12 22.77
N ARG A 99 -3.68 0.08 23.31
CA ARG A 99 -4.86 0.58 22.61
C ARG A 99 -4.71 2.05 22.24
N GLU A 100 -4.17 2.88 23.14
CA GLU A 100 -3.98 4.31 22.85
C GLU A 100 -3.01 4.50 21.70
N ALA A 101 -1.86 3.82 21.71
CA ALA A 101 -0.88 3.90 20.63
C ALA A 101 -1.46 3.47 19.28
N PHE A 102 -2.32 2.45 19.26
CA PHE A 102 -3.01 2.06 18.02
C PHE A 102 -3.99 3.13 17.54
N ALA A 103 -4.73 3.77 18.44
CA ALA A 103 -5.64 4.86 18.11
C ALA A 103 -4.89 6.11 17.61
N ASP A 104 -3.80 6.50 18.28
CA ASP A 104 -2.98 7.66 17.93
C ASP A 104 -2.29 7.46 16.57
N ALA A 105 -1.71 6.27 16.36
CA ALA A 105 -1.17 5.89 15.06
C ALA A 105 -2.27 5.92 13.97
N GLY A 106 -3.45 5.40 14.28
CA GLY A 106 -4.58 5.42 13.36
C GLY A 106 -5.04 6.82 12.97
N ALA A 107 -5.07 7.75 13.92
CA ALA A 107 -5.38 9.16 13.66
C ALA A 107 -4.31 9.82 12.76
N ALA A 108 -3.03 9.55 13.02
CA ALA A 108 -1.93 10.05 12.20
C ALA A 108 -1.96 9.49 10.77
N LEU A 109 -2.25 8.20 10.61
CA LEU A 109 -2.37 7.54 9.31
C LEU A 109 -3.58 8.05 8.52
N ALA A 110 -4.74 8.18 9.18
CA ALA A 110 -5.94 8.74 8.57
C ALA A 110 -5.72 10.18 8.11
N GLY A 111 -5.05 11.00 8.93
CA GLY A 111 -4.65 12.37 8.58
C GLY A 111 -3.76 12.40 7.34
N ALA A 112 -2.74 11.53 7.27
CA ALA A 112 -1.85 11.45 6.11
C ALA A 112 -2.57 11.07 4.80
N VAL A 113 -3.57 10.18 4.88
CA VAL A 113 -4.43 9.82 3.74
C VAL A 113 -5.32 11.00 3.34
N ALA A 114 -5.97 11.66 4.29
CA ALA A 114 -6.83 12.82 4.04
C ALA A 114 -6.06 14.00 3.42
N ASP A 115 -4.88 14.32 3.96
CA ASP A 115 -4.00 15.37 3.45
C ASP A 115 -3.58 15.11 2.01
N TYR A 116 -3.26 13.85 1.68
CA TYR A 116 -2.91 13.48 0.30
C TYR A 116 -4.11 13.64 -0.64
N GLN A 117 -5.29 13.17 -0.25
CA GLN A 117 -6.51 13.30 -1.06
C GLN A 117 -6.92 14.76 -1.30
N GLY A 118 -6.68 15.65 -0.32
CA GLY A 118 -6.92 17.08 -0.48
C GLY A 118 -5.93 17.75 -1.45
N ARG A 119 -4.67 17.30 -1.47
CA ARG A 119 -3.62 17.84 -2.33
C ARG A 119 -3.63 17.30 -3.75
N GLU A 120 -4.03 16.04 -3.93
CA GLU A 120 -4.04 15.35 -5.22
C GLU A 120 -5.46 14.82 -5.55
N PRO A 121 -6.44 15.70 -5.86
CA PRO A 121 -7.83 15.28 -6.08
C PRO A 121 -8.05 14.38 -7.31
N LEU A 122 -7.07 14.34 -8.22
CA LEU A 122 -7.09 13.50 -9.42
C LEU A 122 -6.38 12.15 -9.20
N SER A 123 -5.83 11.91 -8.02
CA SER A 123 -5.33 10.60 -7.61
C SER A 123 -6.44 9.85 -6.89
N TRP A 124 -6.61 8.56 -7.21
CA TRP A 124 -7.62 7.75 -6.52
C TRP A 124 -7.31 7.62 -5.01
N GLY A 125 -6.03 7.52 -4.65
CA GLY A 125 -5.62 7.36 -3.25
C GLY A 125 -4.09 7.36 -3.06
N LEU A 126 -3.69 7.46 -1.80
CA LEU A 126 -2.29 7.45 -1.37
C LEU A 126 -1.67 6.06 -1.56
N GLN A 127 -0.47 5.97 -2.12
CA GLN A 127 0.24 4.69 -2.19
C GLN A 127 0.65 4.22 -0.78
N LYS A 128 0.45 2.95 -0.49
CA LYS A 128 0.79 2.34 0.80
C LYS A 128 2.29 2.39 1.06
N SER A 129 3.10 2.22 0.02
CA SER A 129 4.56 2.43 0.06
C SER A 129 4.93 3.87 0.46
N GLU A 130 4.24 4.88 -0.08
CA GLU A 130 4.42 6.29 0.31
C GLU A 130 3.95 6.55 1.74
N LEU A 131 2.83 5.95 2.17
CA LEU A 131 2.33 6.05 3.54
C LEU A 131 3.37 5.51 4.54
N LYS A 132 3.91 4.30 4.29
CA LYS A 132 4.96 3.70 5.10
C LYS A 132 6.19 4.60 5.22
N LYS A 133 6.64 5.17 4.09
CA LYS A 133 7.77 6.09 4.06
C LYS A 133 7.52 7.37 4.87
N LYS A 134 6.30 7.91 4.85
CA LYS A 134 5.95 9.11 5.65
C LYS A 134 6.00 8.87 7.15
N VAL A 135 5.71 7.66 7.61
CA VAL A 135 5.65 7.30 9.03
C VAL A 135 6.85 6.50 9.51
N GLU A 136 7.84 6.30 8.65
CA GLU A 136 9.06 5.57 8.93
C GLU A 136 9.76 6.11 10.19
N GLY A 137 10.16 5.20 11.07
CA GLY A 137 10.81 5.52 12.35
C GLY A 137 9.88 6.10 13.42
N ARG A 138 8.61 6.41 13.10
CA ARG A 138 7.60 6.87 14.06
C ARG A 138 6.55 5.79 14.35
N ILE A 139 6.06 5.12 13.31
CA ILE A 139 5.06 4.04 13.39
C ILE A 139 5.67 2.77 12.81
N HIS A 140 5.51 1.66 13.52
CA HIS A 140 6.01 0.38 13.04
C HIS A 140 5.20 -0.14 11.83
N GLU A 141 5.87 -0.79 10.86
CA GLU A 141 5.24 -1.29 9.62
C GLU A 141 4.06 -2.24 9.89
N ASP A 142 4.23 -3.25 10.75
CA ASP A 142 3.14 -4.14 11.19
C ASP A 142 1.90 -3.41 11.74
N LEU A 143 2.09 -2.24 12.39
CA LEU A 143 0.98 -1.43 12.89
C LEU A 143 0.25 -0.77 11.71
N VAL A 144 0.98 -0.23 10.73
CA VAL A 144 0.39 0.32 9.50
C VAL A 144 -0.43 -0.73 8.78
N GLU A 145 0.10 -1.95 8.64
CA GLU A 145 -0.60 -3.09 8.04
C GLU A 145 -1.88 -3.45 8.78
N ALA A 146 -1.81 -3.59 10.10
CA ALA A 146 -2.96 -3.90 10.95
C ALA A 146 -4.03 -2.79 10.91
N TRP A 147 -3.62 -1.52 10.88
CA TRP A 147 -4.53 -0.39 10.72
C TRP A 147 -5.23 -0.43 9.36
N VAL A 148 -4.49 -0.62 8.27
CA VAL A 148 -5.06 -0.73 6.92
C VAL A 148 -6.10 -1.85 6.85
N GLN A 149 -5.78 -3.03 7.38
CA GLN A 149 -6.70 -4.16 7.40
C GLN A 149 -7.96 -3.83 8.20
N ARG A 150 -7.81 -3.31 9.41
CA ARG A 150 -8.94 -2.99 10.30
C ARG A 150 -9.86 -1.91 9.72
N GLU A 151 -9.30 -0.87 9.11
CA GLU A 151 -10.10 0.19 8.50
C GLU A 151 -10.78 -0.26 7.21
N ALA A 152 -10.17 -1.20 6.48
CA ALA A 152 -10.79 -1.83 5.32
C ALA A 152 -11.97 -2.73 5.70
N GLU A 153 -11.80 -3.58 6.73
CA GLU A 153 -12.88 -4.40 7.28
C GLU A 153 -14.02 -3.54 7.85
N ALA A 154 -13.69 -2.38 8.42
CA ALA A 154 -14.66 -1.43 8.94
C ALA A 154 -15.30 -0.53 7.86
N GLY A 155 -14.91 -0.65 6.59
CA GLY A 155 -15.46 0.13 5.48
C GLY A 155 -15.13 1.62 5.52
N ARG A 156 -14.06 2.02 6.22
CA ARG A 156 -13.59 3.42 6.29
C ARG A 156 -12.40 3.70 5.38
N LEU A 157 -11.67 2.65 4.99
CA LEU A 157 -10.54 2.70 4.08
C LEU A 157 -10.78 1.71 2.93
N PHE A 158 -10.53 2.14 1.70
CA PHE A 158 -10.71 1.34 0.50
C PHE A 158 -9.34 1.10 -0.12
N PRO A 159 -8.85 -0.15 -0.09
CA PRO A 159 -7.61 -0.52 -0.76
C PRO A 159 -7.87 -0.92 -2.23
N ARG A 160 -7.02 -0.42 -3.15
CA ARG A 160 -7.01 -0.80 -4.57
C ARG A 160 -5.58 -1.03 -5.03
N GLY A 161 -5.16 -2.29 -5.10
CA GLY A 161 -3.74 -2.63 -5.32
C GLY A 161 -2.88 -2.04 -4.20
N ASP A 162 -1.91 -1.19 -4.57
CA ASP A 162 -1.07 -0.47 -3.59
C ASP A 162 -1.65 0.87 -3.13
N ARG A 163 -2.84 1.28 -3.59
CA ARG A 163 -3.43 2.58 -3.22
C ARG A 163 -4.45 2.44 -2.09
N LEU A 164 -4.55 3.47 -1.27
CA LEU A 164 -5.45 3.57 -0.12
C LEU A 164 -6.28 4.87 -0.23
N ARG A 165 -7.60 4.73 -0.13
CA ARG A 165 -8.54 5.85 -0.14
C ARG A 165 -9.40 5.84 1.13
N GLY A 166 -9.47 6.96 1.84
CA GLY A 166 -10.34 7.12 3.02
C GLY A 166 -11.71 7.69 2.66
N GLY A 167 -12.73 7.31 3.42
CA GLY A 167 -14.09 7.88 3.34
C GLY A 167 -15.01 7.11 2.40
N GLU A 168 -14.86 7.30 1.08
CA GLU A 168 -15.68 6.62 0.06
C GLU A 168 -14.81 5.91 -0.97
N ASP A 169 -15.27 4.76 -1.46
CA ASP A 169 -14.64 3.97 -2.54
C ASP A 169 -14.66 4.68 -3.91
N LYS A 170 -15.43 5.76 -4.02
CA LYS A 170 -15.60 6.52 -5.25
C LYS A 170 -14.77 7.79 -5.25
N LEU A 171 -14.17 8.07 -6.40
CA LEU A 171 -13.57 9.36 -6.69
C LEU A 171 -14.61 10.23 -7.38
N HIS A 172 -15.09 11.26 -6.68
CA HIS A 172 -15.98 12.26 -7.26
C HIS A 172 -15.17 13.29 -8.02
N LEU A 173 -15.31 13.28 -9.34
CA LEU A 173 -14.68 14.25 -10.22
C LEU A 173 -15.56 15.50 -10.30
N LYS A 174 -14.93 16.66 -10.45
CA LYS A 174 -15.66 17.89 -10.79
C LYS A 174 -16.29 17.73 -12.19
N PRO A 175 -17.41 18.41 -12.50
CA PRO A 175 -18.06 18.30 -13.81
C PRO A 175 -17.11 18.54 -15.00
N GLU A 176 -16.16 19.45 -14.84
CA GLU A 176 -15.12 19.72 -15.85
C GLU A 176 -14.18 18.51 -16.06
N HIS A 177 -13.76 17.84 -15.00
CA HIS A 177 -12.93 16.64 -15.08
C HIS A 177 -13.73 15.44 -15.61
N GLU A 178 -15.03 15.35 -15.31
CA GLU A 178 -15.90 14.33 -15.91
C GLU A 178 -16.03 14.50 -17.42
N ALA A 179 -16.18 15.75 -17.89
CA ALA A 179 -16.20 16.06 -19.32
C ALA A 179 -14.85 15.72 -19.99
N GLN A 180 -13.72 16.07 -19.35
CA GLN A 180 -12.38 15.66 -19.81
C GLN A 180 -12.24 14.14 -19.90
N ARG A 181 -12.68 13.41 -18.87
CA ARG A 181 -12.66 11.94 -18.84
C ARG A 181 -13.49 11.35 -19.99
N ALA A 182 -14.70 11.87 -20.21
CA ALA A 182 -15.56 11.41 -21.29
C ALA A 182 -14.92 11.65 -22.67
N ALA A 183 -14.31 12.81 -22.89
CA ALA A 183 -13.60 13.14 -24.13
C ALA A 183 -12.37 12.23 -24.35
N MET A 184 -11.58 11.94 -23.31
CA MET A 184 -10.44 11.01 -23.38
C MET A 184 -10.88 9.61 -23.79
N LEU A 185 -11.90 9.07 -23.10
CA LEU A 185 -12.41 7.74 -23.39
C LEU A 185 -12.99 7.66 -24.81
N ALA A 186 -13.71 8.69 -25.25
CA ALA A 186 -14.22 8.77 -26.61
C ALA A 186 -13.08 8.75 -27.65
N ALA A 187 -12.04 9.57 -27.47
CA ALA A 187 -10.90 9.64 -28.37
C ALA A 187 -10.10 8.32 -28.46
N ILE A 188 -9.95 7.63 -27.32
CA ILE A 188 -9.29 6.31 -27.26
C ILE A 188 -10.17 5.24 -27.92
N ARG A 189 -11.48 5.23 -27.65
CA ARG A 189 -12.42 4.26 -28.23
C ARG A 189 -12.54 4.39 -29.73
N GLU A 190 -12.57 5.61 -30.25
CA GLU A 190 -12.65 5.90 -31.68
C GLU A 190 -11.48 5.28 -32.45
N ALA A 191 -10.28 5.24 -31.86
CA ALA A 191 -9.11 4.63 -32.49
C ALA A 191 -9.16 3.10 -32.54
N HIS A 192 -9.99 2.45 -31.71
CA HIS A 192 -10.10 0.99 -31.65
C HIS A 192 -8.71 0.31 -31.56
N PHE A 193 -8.40 -0.69 -32.40
CA PHE A 193 -7.08 -1.35 -32.44
C PHE A 193 -5.92 -0.49 -32.95
N ALA A 194 -6.18 0.71 -33.50
CA ALA A 194 -5.11 1.63 -33.84
C ALA A 194 -4.44 2.23 -32.59
N GLY A 195 -5.18 2.34 -31.49
CA GLY A 195 -4.76 3.00 -30.25
C GLY A 195 -4.54 4.51 -30.43
N ARG A 196 -4.27 5.20 -29.31
CA ARG A 196 -3.84 6.61 -29.32
C ARG A 196 -2.61 6.80 -28.46
N THR A 197 -1.69 7.64 -28.89
CA THR A 197 -0.57 8.09 -28.05
C THR A 197 -1.03 9.07 -26.98
N GLN A 198 -0.25 9.25 -25.91
CA GLN A 198 -0.57 10.25 -24.89
C GLN A 198 -0.80 11.63 -25.53
N ARG A 199 0.08 12.03 -26.45
CA ARG A 199 -0.03 13.30 -27.17
C ARG A 199 -1.34 13.43 -27.96
N GLU A 200 -1.77 12.36 -28.62
CA GLU A 200 -3.02 12.39 -29.41
C GLU A 200 -4.25 12.44 -28.51
N VAL A 201 -4.26 11.71 -27.38
CA VAL A 201 -5.36 11.78 -26.41
C VAL A 201 -5.47 13.19 -25.81
N LEU A 202 -4.34 13.73 -25.33
CA LEU A 202 -4.31 15.09 -24.75
C LEU A 202 -4.69 16.15 -25.81
N GLY A 203 -4.25 15.98 -27.06
CA GLY A 203 -4.61 16.85 -28.16
C GLY A 203 -6.10 16.83 -28.50
N ALA A 204 -6.73 15.65 -28.48
CA ALA A 204 -8.17 15.52 -28.71
C ALA A 204 -8.99 16.19 -27.60
N VAL A 205 -8.56 16.06 -26.34
CA VAL A 205 -9.16 16.75 -25.20
C VAL A 205 -9.03 18.27 -25.32
N ALA A 206 -7.83 18.76 -25.66
CA ALA A 206 -7.58 20.19 -25.85
C ALA A 206 -8.40 20.78 -27.02
N ALA A 207 -8.62 20.01 -28.09
CA ALA A 207 -9.46 20.43 -29.21
C ALA A 207 -10.95 20.52 -28.83
N ALA A 208 -11.45 19.54 -28.08
CA ALA A 208 -12.83 19.54 -27.59
C ALA A 208 -13.07 20.59 -26.49
N MET A 209 -12.05 20.85 -25.66
CA MET A 209 -12.10 21.74 -24.52
C MET A 209 -10.82 22.59 -24.45
N PRO A 210 -10.81 23.79 -25.06
CA PRO A 210 -9.61 24.64 -25.14
C PRO A 210 -9.05 25.10 -23.78
N LYS A 211 -9.87 25.05 -22.72
CA LYS A 211 -9.46 25.36 -21.34
C LYS A 211 -8.90 24.14 -20.60
N ALA A 212 -9.08 22.94 -21.14
CA ALA A 212 -8.55 21.69 -20.58
C ALA A 212 -7.13 21.45 -21.10
N GLY A 213 -6.17 21.27 -20.19
CA GLY A 213 -4.80 20.94 -20.54
C GLY A 213 -3.85 20.96 -19.35
N GLY A 214 -2.59 20.63 -19.61
CA GLY A 214 -1.53 20.64 -18.60
C GLY A 214 -1.57 19.43 -17.66
N LYS A 215 -0.98 19.60 -16.47
CA LYS A 215 -0.73 18.51 -15.52
C LYS A 215 -2.01 17.82 -15.02
N GLU A 216 -3.12 18.54 -14.94
CA GLU A 216 -4.41 17.98 -14.48
C GLU A 216 -4.96 16.98 -15.50
N THR A 217 -4.92 17.33 -16.80
CA THR A 217 -5.35 16.43 -17.88
C THR A 217 -4.45 15.19 -17.99
N GLU A 218 -3.14 15.33 -17.75
CA GLU A 218 -2.23 14.19 -17.65
C GLU A 218 -2.53 13.29 -16.44
N ALA A 219 -2.79 13.88 -15.28
CA ALA A 219 -3.17 13.15 -14.08
C ALA A 219 -4.49 12.39 -14.28
N LEU A 220 -5.43 12.96 -15.03
CA LEU A 220 -6.69 12.28 -15.37
C LEU A 220 -6.47 11.06 -16.27
N LEU A 221 -5.53 11.13 -17.23
CA LEU A 221 -5.17 9.97 -18.04
C LEU A 221 -4.59 8.83 -17.18
N LEU A 222 -3.71 9.17 -16.23
CA LEU A 222 -3.16 8.21 -15.27
C LEU A 222 -4.25 7.63 -14.37
N LEU A 223 -5.20 8.46 -13.93
CA LEU A 223 -6.35 8.00 -13.16
C LEU A 223 -7.17 6.96 -13.93
N LEU A 224 -7.40 7.15 -15.23
CA LEU A 224 -8.13 6.17 -16.04
C LEU A 224 -7.37 4.85 -16.20
N ALA A 225 -6.04 4.93 -16.30
CA ALA A 225 -5.19 3.74 -16.36
C ALA A 225 -5.22 2.98 -15.02
N ASP A 226 -5.08 3.69 -13.90
CA ASP A 226 -5.20 3.12 -12.56
C ASP A 226 -6.61 2.57 -12.28
N ALA A 227 -7.63 3.23 -12.85
CA ALA A 227 -9.02 2.79 -12.84
C ALA A 227 -9.25 1.51 -13.68
N GLY A 228 -8.27 1.07 -14.47
CA GLY A 228 -8.38 -0.09 -15.34
C GLY A 228 -9.37 0.11 -16.49
N GLU A 229 -9.75 1.36 -16.79
CA GLU A 229 -10.63 1.69 -17.91
C GLU A 229 -9.86 1.76 -19.23
N ILE A 230 -8.59 2.16 -19.12
CA ILE A 230 -7.66 2.15 -20.23
C ILE A 230 -6.40 1.40 -19.83
N THR A 231 -5.68 0.88 -20.82
CA THR A 231 -4.39 0.23 -20.62
C THR A 231 -3.37 0.87 -21.53
N ARG A 232 -2.21 1.23 -20.95
CA ARG A 232 -1.05 1.66 -21.71
C ARG A 232 -0.26 0.44 -22.19
N VAL A 233 -0.19 0.28 -23.51
CA VAL A 233 0.64 -0.70 -24.20
C VAL A 233 1.92 0.01 -24.68
N PRO A 234 3.12 -0.47 -24.29
CA PRO A 234 4.38 0.12 -24.74
C PRO A 234 4.50 0.19 -26.28
N PRO A 235 5.19 1.20 -26.84
CA PRO A 235 5.96 2.21 -26.13
C PRO A 235 5.11 3.35 -25.54
N ASP A 236 3.95 3.66 -26.13
CA ASP A 236 3.07 4.73 -25.63
C ASP A 236 1.66 4.69 -26.24
N LEU A 237 1.04 3.52 -26.44
CA LEU A 237 -0.31 3.44 -26.99
C LEU A 237 -1.34 3.14 -25.91
N TYR A 238 -2.39 3.93 -25.84
CA TYR A 238 -3.52 3.72 -24.95
C TYR A 238 -4.68 3.07 -25.69
N PHE A 239 -5.26 2.07 -25.04
CA PHE A 239 -6.43 1.34 -25.51
C PHE A 239 -7.47 1.28 -24.40
N ALA A 240 -8.75 1.34 -24.76
CA ALA A 240 -9.81 1.05 -23.81
C ALA A 240 -9.80 -0.44 -23.45
N SER A 241 -10.02 -0.77 -22.18
CA SER A 241 -9.89 -2.14 -21.67
C SER A 241 -10.86 -3.11 -22.37
N GLU A 242 -12.05 -2.65 -22.76
CA GLU A 242 -13.02 -3.42 -23.54
C GLU A 242 -12.50 -3.81 -24.94
N ILE A 243 -11.69 -2.95 -25.58
CA ILE A 243 -11.06 -3.20 -26.89
C ILE A 243 -9.99 -4.28 -26.73
N LEU A 244 -9.19 -4.23 -25.67
CA LEU A 244 -8.20 -5.28 -25.40
C LEU A 244 -8.86 -6.61 -25.03
N GLY A 245 -10.01 -6.59 -24.34
CA GLY A 245 -10.82 -7.78 -24.14
C GLY A 245 -11.32 -8.37 -25.46
N GLU A 246 -11.71 -7.52 -26.41
CA GLU A 246 -12.08 -7.94 -27.77
C GLU A 246 -10.90 -8.55 -28.54
N LEU A 247 -9.72 -7.92 -28.45
CA LEU A 247 -8.48 -8.45 -29.02
C LEU A 247 -8.21 -9.89 -28.54
N VAL A 248 -8.28 -10.12 -27.23
CA VAL A 248 -8.06 -11.45 -26.65
C VAL A 248 -9.07 -12.46 -27.20
N ARG A 249 -10.36 -12.10 -27.30
CA ARG A 249 -11.40 -12.98 -27.88
C ARG A 249 -11.14 -13.30 -29.36
N ARG A 250 -10.75 -12.31 -30.16
CA ARG A 250 -10.40 -12.53 -31.59
C ARG A 250 -9.20 -13.45 -31.74
N VAL A 251 -8.17 -13.28 -30.92
CA VAL A 251 -6.97 -14.13 -30.92
C VAL A 251 -7.29 -15.54 -30.45
N GLN A 252 -8.14 -15.70 -29.44
CA GLN A 252 -8.62 -17.01 -29.00
C GLN A 252 -9.39 -17.73 -30.13
N GLY A 253 -10.28 -17.02 -30.83
CA GLY A 253 -10.99 -17.54 -32.00
C GLY A 253 -10.05 -17.92 -33.14
N PHE A 254 -9.00 -17.13 -33.39
CA PHE A 254 -7.97 -17.45 -34.38
C PHE A 254 -7.28 -18.79 -34.05
N PHE A 255 -6.93 -19.01 -32.78
CA PHE A 255 -6.27 -20.26 -32.37
C PHE A 255 -7.14 -21.51 -32.42
N ALA A 256 -8.47 -21.35 -32.57
CA ALA A 256 -9.36 -22.48 -32.81
C ALA A 256 -9.23 -23.04 -34.25
N ALA A 257 -8.81 -22.20 -35.20
CA ALA A 257 -8.63 -22.57 -36.60
C ALA A 257 -7.15 -22.77 -36.99
N GLU A 258 -6.27 -21.91 -36.47
CA GLU A 258 -4.86 -21.84 -36.83
C GLU A 258 -3.95 -22.05 -35.61
N ARG A 259 -2.83 -22.76 -35.77
CA ARG A 259 -1.95 -23.07 -34.61
C ARG A 259 -0.91 -22.00 -34.32
N GLU A 260 -0.60 -21.15 -35.30
CA GLU A 260 0.51 -20.19 -35.23
C GLU A 260 0.06 -18.78 -35.63
N LEU A 261 0.25 -17.82 -34.72
CA LEU A 261 -0.08 -16.41 -34.95
C LEU A 261 1.18 -15.61 -35.29
N GLY A 262 1.32 -15.22 -36.55
CA GLY A 262 2.34 -14.28 -37.01
C GLY A 262 1.86 -12.83 -36.97
N VAL A 263 2.79 -11.90 -37.22
CA VAL A 263 2.47 -10.46 -37.32
C VAL A 263 1.53 -10.18 -38.50
N GLY A 264 1.66 -10.93 -39.60
CA GLY A 264 0.77 -10.82 -40.76
C GLY A 264 -0.68 -11.16 -40.42
N HIS A 265 -0.90 -12.30 -39.76
CA HIS A 265 -2.21 -12.76 -39.32
C HIS A 265 -2.90 -11.72 -38.42
N LEU A 266 -2.17 -11.13 -37.46
CA LEU A 266 -2.77 -10.12 -36.59
C LEU A 266 -3.17 -8.84 -37.33
N LYS A 267 -2.36 -8.40 -38.31
CA LYS A 267 -2.71 -7.23 -39.15
C LYS A 267 -4.03 -7.46 -39.89
N GLU A 268 -4.20 -8.65 -40.46
CA GLU A 268 -5.43 -9.03 -41.17
C GLU A 268 -6.62 -9.14 -40.22
N LEU A 269 -6.42 -9.76 -39.05
CA LEU A 269 -7.46 -9.95 -38.04
C LEU A 269 -8.01 -8.64 -37.46
N LEU A 270 -7.15 -7.62 -37.34
CA LEU A 270 -7.48 -6.35 -36.69
C LEU A 270 -7.63 -5.18 -37.68
N GLY A 271 -7.21 -5.34 -38.94
CA GLY A 271 -7.21 -4.26 -39.94
C GLY A 271 -6.20 -3.14 -39.65
N VAL A 272 -5.09 -3.45 -38.98
CA VAL A 272 -4.11 -2.45 -38.52
C VAL A 272 -2.74 -2.58 -39.20
N SER A 273 -1.94 -1.52 -39.11
CA SER A 273 -0.57 -1.54 -39.64
C SER A 273 0.38 -2.37 -38.76
N ARG A 274 1.55 -2.74 -39.31
CA ARG A 274 2.60 -3.43 -38.53
C ARG A 274 3.03 -2.63 -37.29
N LYS A 275 3.04 -1.29 -37.40
CA LYS A 275 3.39 -0.37 -36.31
C LYS A 275 2.47 -0.53 -35.09
N GLN A 276 1.21 -0.91 -35.31
CA GLN A 276 0.21 -1.10 -34.26
C GLN A 276 0.10 -2.58 -33.84
N ALA A 277 0.22 -3.51 -34.78
CA ALA A 277 0.15 -4.94 -34.51
C ALA A 277 1.28 -5.43 -33.58
N VAL A 278 2.51 -4.96 -33.76
CA VAL A 278 3.66 -5.40 -32.94
C VAL A 278 3.47 -5.08 -31.45
N PRO A 279 3.14 -3.83 -31.05
CA PRO A 279 2.79 -3.52 -29.66
C PRO A 279 1.68 -4.40 -29.06
N LEU A 280 0.61 -4.66 -29.82
CA LEU A 280 -0.49 -5.50 -29.35
C LEU A 280 -0.05 -6.97 -29.15
N LEU A 281 0.84 -7.48 -29.99
CA LEU A 281 1.42 -8.81 -29.81
C LEU A 281 2.31 -8.88 -28.56
N GLU A 282 3.15 -7.86 -28.34
CA GLU A 282 3.96 -7.76 -27.12
C GLU A 282 3.09 -7.67 -25.86
N TYR A 283 1.98 -6.94 -25.92
CA TYR A 283 1.00 -6.90 -24.86
C TYR A 283 0.39 -8.29 -24.57
N LEU A 284 -0.01 -9.03 -25.62
CA LEU A 284 -0.55 -10.39 -25.46
C LEU A 284 0.49 -11.35 -24.85
N ASP A 285 1.76 -11.21 -25.24
CA ASP A 285 2.88 -11.98 -24.68
C ASP A 285 3.08 -11.66 -23.19
N GLN A 286 3.12 -10.37 -22.83
CA GLN A 286 3.23 -9.91 -21.43
C GLN A 286 2.06 -10.40 -20.56
N GLN A 287 0.85 -10.38 -21.12
CA GLN A 287 -0.35 -10.89 -20.46
C GLN A 287 -0.42 -12.41 -20.43
N ARG A 288 0.54 -13.13 -21.03
CA ARG A 288 0.57 -14.59 -21.18
C ARG A 288 -0.63 -15.17 -21.92
N VAL A 289 -1.24 -14.37 -22.80
CA VAL A 289 -2.27 -14.81 -23.74
C VAL A 289 -1.62 -15.53 -24.91
N THR A 290 -0.44 -15.08 -25.33
CA THR A 290 0.40 -15.73 -26.35
C THR A 290 1.79 -16.04 -25.80
N LEU A 291 2.48 -16.98 -26.45
CA LEU A 291 3.89 -17.28 -26.20
C LEU A 291 4.68 -17.15 -27.49
N ARG A 292 5.68 -16.28 -27.51
CA ARG A 292 6.53 -16.06 -28.67
C ARG A 292 7.53 -17.22 -28.85
N ARG A 293 7.55 -17.80 -30.06
CA ARG A 293 8.51 -18.83 -30.48
C ARG A 293 9.08 -18.45 -31.85
N GLY A 294 10.24 -17.78 -31.85
CA GLY A 294 10.80 -17.20 -33.07
C GLY A 294 9.92 -16.06 -33.60
N ASP A 295 9.45 -16.22 -34.84
CA ASP A 295 8.62 -15.23 -35.55
C ASP A 295 7.11 -15.43 -35.37
N VAL A 296 6.70 -16.56 -34.78
CA VAL A 296 5.30 -16.90 -34.53
C VAL A 296 4.97 -16.91 -33.04
N ARG A 297 3.69 -16.91 -32.73
CA ARG A 297 3.14 -17.06 -31.39
C ARG A 297 2.23 -18.27 -31.30
N LEU A 298 2.37 -18.97 -30.19
CA LEU A 298 1.54 -20.10 -29.81
C LEU A 298 0.52 -19.67 -28.73
N PRO A 299 -0.55 -20.43 -28.52
CA PRO A 299 -1.48 -20.20 -27.42
C PRO A 299 -0.75 -20.17 -26.07
N GLY A 300 -0.99 -19.11 -25.28
CA GLY A 300 -0.44 -18.96 -23.94
C GLY A 300 -1.30 -19.62 -22.86
N PRO A 301 -0.78 -19.73 -21.63
CA PRO A 301 -1.46 -20.42 -20.52
C PRO A 301 -2.82 -19.80 -20.16
N LYS A 302 -3.03 -18.49 -20.37
CA LYS A 302 -4.34 -17.84 -20.15
C LYS A 302 -5.43 -18.30 -21.12
N LEU A 303 -5.06 -18.86 -22.27
CA LEU A 303 -6.03 -19.41 -23.23
C LEU A 303 -6.34 -20.89 -22.97
N GLY A 304 -5.42 -21.63 -22.34
CA GLY A 304 -5.56 -23.06 -22.05
C GLY A 304 -6.21 -23.40 -20.71
N SER A 305 -6.51 -22.42 -19.85
CA SER A 305 -7.10 -22.63 -18.51
C SER A 305 -8.64 -22.65 -18.49
N GLY A 306 -9.27 -22.80 -19.66
CA GLY A 306 -10.73 -22.85 -19.85
C GLY A 306 -11.24 -24.09 -20.59
N ALA A 307 -10.47 -25.18 -20.61
CA ALA A 307 -10.89 -26.49 -21.11
C ALA A 307 -10.89 -27.52 -19.98
#